data_AF-A0A6B3HGJ9-F1
#
_entry.id   AF-A0A6B3HGJ9-F1
#
_cell.length_a   1.000
_cell.length_b   1.000
_cell.length_c   1.000
_cell.angle_alpha   90.00
_cell.angle_beta   90.00
_cell.angle_gamma   90.00
#
_symmetry.space_group_name_H-M   'P 1'
#
loop_
_entity.id
_entity.type
_entity.pdbx_description
1 polymer ?
#
loop_
_entity_poly.entity_id
_entity_poly.type
_entity_poly.pdbx_seq_one_letter_code
_entity_poly.pdbx_strand_id
1 'polypeptide(L)' 'EVDFTGFEKLIDELGGVEITTKTAINDSKSHLDLEPGTHTLDGEESLGLVRTRKSVGDGSDLGRIQLQQAFIKALMEQA' A
#
# COMPACT_ATOMS: atom_id res chain seq x y z
N GLU A 1 -1.58 18.33 -6.66
CA GLU A 1 -2.03 17.01 -7.14
C GLU A 1 -0.84 16.10 -6.96
N VAL A 2 -0.88 15.24 -5.94
CA VAL A 2 0.26 14.36 -5.66
C VAL A 2 0.38 13.41 -6.84
N ASP A 3 1.57 13.32 -7.42
CA ASP A 3 1.84 12.75 -8.74
C ASP A 3 1.69 11.22 -8.73
N PHE A 4 0.44 10.76 -8.69
CA PHE A 4 0.06 9.36 -8.58
C PHE A 4 0.58 8.53 -9.75
N THR A 5 0.62 9.12 -10.95
CA THR A 5 1.19 8.52 -12.14
C THR A 5 2.71 8.32 -12.00
N GLY A 6 3.40 9.27 -11.36
CA GLY A 6 4.82 9.14 -11.06
C GLY A 6 5.10 8.02 -10.05
N PHE A 7 4.20 7.87 -9.06
CA PHE A 7 4.29 6.81 -8.06
C PHE A 7 4.10 5.41 -8.66
N GLU A 8 3.03 5.20 -9.43
CA GLU A 8 2.77 3.91 -10.11
C GLU A 8 3.98 3.49 -10.96
N LYS A 9 4.49 4.40 -11.78
CA LYS A 9 5.67 4.13 -12.62
C LYS A 9 6.92 3.78 -11.81
N LEU A 10 7.16 4.46 -10.69
CA LEU A 10 8.32 4.19 -9.86
C LEU A 10 8.27 2.78 -9.27
N ILE A 11 7.10 2.38 -8.78
CA ILE A 11 6.88 1.04 -8.22
C ILE A 11 7.03 -0.01 -9.33
N ASP A 12 6.45 0.23 -10.50
CA ASP A 12 6.57 -0.67 -11.65
C ASP A 12 8.03 -0.80 -12.11
N GLU A 13 8.79 0.30 -12.15
CA GLU A 13 10.22 0.31 -12.48
C GLU A 13 11.07 -0.45 -11.45
N LEU A 14 10.66 -0.44 -10.18
CA LEU A 14 11.29 -1.19 -9.10
C LEU A 14 10.92 -2.68 -9.09
N GLY A 15 9.97 -3.10 -9.93
CA GLY A 15 9.48 -4.48 -10.02
C GLY A 15 8.39 -4.81 -9.00
N GLY A 16 7.71 -3.80 -8.48
CA GLY A 16 6.68 -3.91 -7.45
C GLY A 16 7.22 -3.72 -6.02
N VAL A 17 6.31 -3.73 -5.05
CA VAL A 17 6.63 -3.65 -3.62
C VAL A 17 6.14 -4.89 -2.91
N GLU A 18 7.05 -5.55 -2.20
CA GLU A 18 6.70 -6.67 -1.32
C GLU A 18 6.09 -6.15 -0.02
N ILE A 19 4.85 -6.58 0.27
CA ILE A 19 4.17 -6.31 1.52
C ILE A 19 3.77 -7.62 2.19
N THR A 20 3.94 -7.67 3.52
CA THR A 20 3.40 -8.76 4.33
C THR A 20 2.20 -8.26 5.14
N THR A 21 1.01 -8.77 4.83
CA THR A 21 -0.24 -8.47 5.52
C THR A 21 -0.50 -9.54 6.59
N LYS A 22 -0.78 -9.10 7.83
CA LYS A 22 -1.16 -10.02 8.92
C LYS A 22 -2.65 -10.35 8.94
N THR A 23 -3.45 -9.55 8.24
CA THR A 23 -4.90 -9.65 8.16
C THR A 23 -5.30 -9.48 6.70
N ALA A 24 -6.40 -10.13 6.30
CA ALA A 24 -6.94 -9.96 4.97
C ALA A 24 -7.32 -8.50 4.75
N ILE A 25 -6.88 -7.90 3.66
CA ILE A 25 -7.25 -6.56 3.23
C ILE A 25 -8.18 -6.74 2.05
N ASN A 26 -9.46 -6.44 2.25
CA ASN A 26 -10.41 -6.34 1.15
C ASN A 26 -10.90 -4.88 1.11
N ASP A 27 -10.50 -4.14 0.09
CA ASP A 27 -11.01 -2.81 -0.21
C ASP A 27 -11.47 -2.76 -1.66
N SER A 28 -12.77 -2.99 -1.84
CA SER A 28 -13.43 -2.97 -3.14
C SER A 28 -13.41 -1.58 -3.80
N LYS A 29 -13.11 -0.50 -3.05
CA LYS A 29 -12.98 0.86 -3.62
C LYS A 29 -11.61 1.08 -4.26
N SER A 30 -10.59 0.42 -3.73
CA SER A 30 -9.21 0.45 -4.25
C SER A 30 -8.88 -0.78 -5.10
N HIS A 31 -9.85 -1.66 -5.37
CA HIS A 31 -9.65 -2.96 -6.04
C HIS A 31 -8.56 -3.82 -5.40
N LEU A 32 -8.35 -3.66 -4.10
CA LEU A 32 -7.30 -4.37 -3.37
C LEU A 32 -7.90 -5.56 -2.64
N ASP A 33 -7.47 -6.77 -3.00
CA ASP A 33 -7.84 -8.00 -2.31
C ASP A 33 -6.59 -8.80 -1.97
N LEU A 34 -6.14 -8.68 -0.73
CA LEU A 34 -4.93 -9.33 -0.22
C LEU A 34 -5.30 -10.26 0.91
N GLU A 35 -5.03 -11.54 0.73
CA GLU A 35 -5.08 -12.51 1.81
C GLU A 35 -3.96 -12.25 2.84
N PRO A 36 -4.05 -12.77 4.08
CA PRO A 36 -2.93 -12.71 5.01
C PRO A 36 -1.72 -13.46 4.42
N GLY A 37 -0.60 -12.77 4.23
CA GLY A 37 0.58 -13.35 3.61
C GLY A 37 1.52 -12.31 3.03
N THR A 38 2.54 -12.77 2.34
CA THR A 38 3.48 -11.92 1.60
C THR A 38 3.03 -11.84 0.15
N HIS A 39 2.84 -10.62 -0.33
CA HIS A 39 2.38 -10.32 -1.70
C HIS A 39 3.27 -9.25 -2.31
N THR A 40 3.51 -9.35 -3.62
CA THR A 40 4.18 -8.30 -4.38
C THR A 40 3.12 -7.50 -5.10
N LEU A 41 3.00 -6.21 -4.75
CA LEU A 41 2.03 -5.30 -5.34
C LEU A 41 2.67 -4.52 -6.48
N ASP A 42 1.95 -4.37 -7.58
CA ASP A 42 2.31 -3.45 -8.66
C ASP A 42 2.03 -1.98 -8.27
N GLY A 43 2.29 -1.03 -9.17
CA GLY A 43 2.07 0.38 -8.93
C GLY A 43 0.61 0.72 -8.61
N GLU A 44 -0.34 0.10 -9.30
CA GLU A 44 -1.78 0.34 -9.14
C GLU A 44 -2.27 -0.21 -7.80
N GLU A 45 -1.90 -1.45 -7.46
CA GLU A 45 -2.22 -2.11 -6.20
C GLU A 45 -1.55 -1.41 -5.02
N SER A 46 -0.28 -1.03 -5.17
CA SER A 46 0.45 -0.25 -4.17
C SER A 46 -0.24 1.08 -3.94
N LEU A 47 -0.69 1.74 -5.00
CA LEU A 47 -1.42 3.00 -4.90
C LEU A 47 -2.78 2.79 -4.20
N GLY A 48 -3.48 1.71 -4.55
CA GLY A 48 -4.70 1.25 -3.90
C GLY A 48 -4.50 1.04 -2.40
N LEU A 49 -3.38 0.45 -2.00
CA LEU A 49 -3.00 0.25 -0.60
C LEU A 49 -2.76 1.58 0.13
N VAL A 50 -1.99 2.52 -0.44
CA VAL A 50 -1.77 3.84 0.23
C VAL A 50 -3.04 4.68 0.27
N ARG A 51 -3.98 4.46 -0.67
CA ARG A 51 -5.30 5.11 -0.71
C ARG A 51 -6.35 4.42 0.16
N THR A 52 -6.12 3.17 0.58
CA THR A 52 -7.03 2.38 1.42
C THR A 52 -7.12 3.04 2.80
N ARG A 53 -8.24 3.75 3.03
CA ARG A 53 -8.50 4.50 4.28
C ARG A 53 -9.28 3.71 5.32
N LYS A 54 -9.93 2.61 4.93
CA LYS A 54 -10.89 1.88 5.77
C LYS A 54 -10.43 0.48 6.19
N SER A 55 -9.54 -0.16 5.43
CA SER A 55 -9.27 -1.60 5.60
C SER A 55 -7.99 -1.93 6.35
N VAL A 56 -7.25 -0.94 6.90
CA VAL A 56 -6.07 -1.21 7.72
C VAL A 56 -6.31 -0.82 9.19
N GLY A 57 -6.46 -1.84 10.04
CA GLY A 57 -6.76 -1.71 11.47
C GLY A 57 -8.26 -1.57 11.76
N ASP A 58 -8.60 -1.37 13.04
CA ASP A 58 -9.96 -1.29 13.61
C ASP A 58 -10.78 -0.06 13.14
N GLY A 59 -10.54 0.43 11.92
CA GLY A 59 -11.14 1.65 11.35
C GLY A 59 -10.60 2.96 11.94
N SER A 60 -9.68 2.89 12.90
CA SER A 60 -9.19 4.04 13.65
C SER A 60 -8.13 4.86 12.89
N ASP A 61 -8.15 6.19 13.03
CA ASP A 61 -7.16 7.13 12.48
C ASP A 61 -5.70 6.74 12.78
N LEU A 62 -5.46 5.97 13.85
CA LEU A 62 -4.12 5.46 14.20
C LEU A 62 -3.56 4.44 13.20
N GLY A 63 -4.40 3.61 12.57
CA GLY A 63 -3.97 2.69 11.52
C GLY A 63 -3.46 3.42 10.27
N ARG A 64 -4.07 4.59 9.97
CA ARG A 64 -3.67 5.46 8.85
C ARG A 64 -2.30 6.08 9.05
N ILE A 65 -1.98 6.54 10.26
CA ILE A 65 -0.67 7.14 10.56
C ILE A 65 0.42 6.07 10.49
N GLN A 66 0.16 4.86 10.97
CA GLN A 66 1.12 3.76 10.90
C GLN A 66 1.40 3.30 9.47
N LEU A 67 0.38 3.25 8.59
CA LEU A 67 0.62 2.88 7.20
C LEU A 67 1.45 3.94 6.45
N GLN A 68 1.16 5.22 6.67
CA GLN A 68 1.91 6.30 6.05
C GLN A 68 3.36 6.33 6.54
N GLN A 69 3.60 6.07 7.83
CA GLN A 69 4.94 5.93 8.39
C GLN A 69 5.67 4.71 7.81
N ALA A 70 5.00 3.55 7.72
CA ALA A 70 5.57 2.33 7.13
C ALA A 70 5.92 2.54 5.65
N PHE A 71 5.08 3.24 4.91
CA PHE A 71 5.29 3.56 3.50
C PHE A 71 6.48 4.50 3.29
N ILE A 72 6.58 5.60 4.06
CA ILE A 72 7.75 6.49 4.00
C ILE A 72 9.03 5.73 4.35
N LYS A 73 8.96 4.81 5.31
CA LYS A 73 10.11 3.98 5.69
C LYS A 73 10.52 3.02 4.56
N ALA A 74 9.58 2.36 3.92
CA ALA A 74 9.83 1.48 2.78
C ALA A 74 10.44 2.28 1.59
N LEU A 75 9.91 3.48 1.32
CA LEU A 75 10.47 4.36 0.30
C LEU A 75 11.92 4.77 0.60
N MET A 76 12.25 5.01 1.87
CA MET A 76 13.62 5.33 2.28
C MET A 76 14.56 4.12 2.26
N GLU A 77 14.06 2.90 2.49
CA GLU A 77 14.87 1.67 2.43
C GLU A 77 15.14 1.20 0.99
N GLN A 78 14.30 1.60 0.02
CA GLN A 78 14.46 1.26 -1.39
C GLN A 78 15.36 2.24 -2.18
N ALA A 79 15.75 3.37 -1.59
CA ALA A 79 16.59 4.43 -2.18
C ALA A 79 18.07 4.30 -1.76
#